data_AF-A0A9D7GJ55-F1
#
_entry.id   AF-A0A9D7GJ55-F1
#
_cell.length_a   1.000
_cell.length_b   1.000
_cell.length_c   1.000
_cell.angle_alpha   90.00
_cell.angle_beta   90.00
_cell.angle_gamma   90.00
#
_symmetry.space_group_name_H-M   'P 1'
#
loop_
_entity.id
_entity.type
_entity.pdbx_description
1 polymer ?
#
loop_
_entity_poly.entity_id
_entity_poly.type
_entity_poly.pdbx_seq_one_letter_code
_entity_poly.pdbx_strand_id
1 'polypeptide(L)'
;MEEIAIVENGNIVHKCALKLSKDEILRFLSNETVLVSVAEYSGDGGLGYGPVSFSVKGSSYRITMDYMKFATLREITEERVLLGYKRVGVGLRIIANVTAMESGINLGDLFSIGLAAKANKITGNLMLEVIGIKSKDVTSVLPLPSEINQSTIQSAMQAMATIKSKIYENGTELYPQVMAIKSEEGQDRNNFRSTVETNAYTESQKVMEPMSTDSLRQKKIEPRSPYEKKE
;
A
#
# COMPACT_ATOMS: atom_id res chain seq x y z
N MET A 1 2.99 -13.60 13.98
CA MET A 1 2.35 -12.27 14.03
C MET A 1 3.50 -11.33 14.27
N GLU A 2 3.91 -10.61 13.24
CA GLU A 2 4.98 -9.64 13.31
C GLU A 2 4.61 -8.58 14.35
N GLU A 3 5.37 -8.60 15.44
CA GLU A 3 5.25 -7.61 16.51
C GLU A 3 6.16 -6.44 16.17
N ILE A 4 5.57 -5.26 16.07
CA ILE A 4 6.28 -4.04 15.80
C ILE A 4 6.65 -3.41 17.14
N ALA A 5 7.92 -3.03 17.27
CA ALA A 5 8.39 -2.23 18.39
C ALA A 5 7.90 -0.79 18.23
N ILE A 6 7.11 -0.31 19.20
CA ILE A 6 6.65 1.07 19.28
C ILE A 6 7.04 1.67 20.62
N VAL A 7 7.11 3.01 20.69
CA VAL A 7 7.39 3.73 21.93
C VAL A 7 6.07 4.16 22.58
N GLU A 8 5.81 3.67 23.79
CA GLU A 8 4.66 4.02 24.62
C GLU A 8 5.15 4.49 25.99
N ASN A 9 4.83 5.72 26.37
CA ASN A 9 5.24 6.34 27.64
C ASN A 9 6.76 6.25 27.93
N GLY A 10 7.59 6.35 26.88
CA GLY A 10 9.05 6.27 26.99
C GLY A 10 9.62 4.85 27.05
N ASN A 11 8.78 3.82 27.05
CA ASN A 11 9.21 2.41 27.01
C ASN A 11 8.99 1.83 25.61
N ILE A 12 9.84 0.88 25.22
CA ILE A 12 9.64 0.08 24.01
C ILE A 12 8.65 -1.03 24.34
N VAL A 13 7.53 -1.08 23.62
CA VAL A 13 6.53 -2.14 23.71
C VAL A 13 6.34 -2.79 22.35
N HIS A 14 6.05 -4.09 22.35
CA HIS A 14 5.82 -4.88 21.14
C HIS A 14 4.31 -5.09 20.94
N LYS A 15 3.77 -4.65 19.80
CA LYS A 15 2.35 -4.83 19.46
C LYS A 15 2.21 -5.41 18.07
N CYS A 16 1.17 -6.24 17.89
CA CYS A 16 0.75 -6.67 16.56
C CYS A 16 0.34 -5.45 15.73
N ALA A 17 0.86 -5.34 14.50
CA ALA A 17 0.61 -4.22 13.59
C ALA A 17 -0.90 -3.91 13.40
N LEU A 18 -1.73 -4.95 13.40
CA LEU A 18 -3.18 -4.87 13.20
C LEU A 18 -3.95 -4.38 14.44
N LYS A 19 -3.29 -4.35 15.61
CA LYS A 19 -3.86 -3.86 16.88
C LYS A 19 -3.40 -2.45 17.22
N LEU A 20 -2.63 -1.81 16.35
CA LEU A 20 -2.19 -0.43 16.54
C LEU A 20 -3.36 0.53 16.35
N SER A 21 -3.45 1.52 17.23
CA SER A 21 -4.27 2.70 17.01
C SER A 21 -3.75 3.50 15.81
N LYS A 22 -4.60 4.34 15.23
CA LYS A 22 -4.23 5.21 14.10
C LYS A 22 -2.99 6.06 14.41
N ASP A 23 -2.89 6.61 15.62
CA ASP A 23 -1.77 7.46 16.03
C ASP A 23 -0.47 6.66 16.15
N GLU A 24 -0.53 5.43 16.65
CA GLU A 24 0.62 4.53 16.69
C GLU A 24 1.07 4.16 15.26
N ILE A 25 0.13 3.88 14.36
CA ILE A 25 0.43 3.64 12.94
C ILE A 25 1.11 4.87 12.34
N LEU A 26 0.56 6.08 12.51
CA LEU A 26 1.12 7.29 11.94
C LEU A 26 2.53 7.61 12.46
N ARG A 27 2.80 7.34 13.74
CA ARG A 27 4.14 7.45 14.34
C ARG A 27 5.10 6.40 13.77
N PHE A 28 4.61 5.18 13.58
CA PHE A 28 5.39 4.08 12.99
C PHE A 28 5.76 4.35 11.53
N LEU A 29 4.83 4.85 10.71
CA LEU A 29 5.04 5.18 9.30
C LEU A 29 5.81 6.50 9.13
N SER A 30 7.06 6.51 9.58
CA SER A 30 7.89 7.72 9.67
C SER A 30 8.43 8.22 8.33
N ASN A 31 8.40 7.41 7.27
CA ASN A 31 8.92 7.77 5.95
C ASN A 31 7.79 8.14 4.99
N GLU A 32 8.10 9.01 4.03
CA GLU A 32 7.19 9.43 2.97
C GLU A 32 7.96 9.55 1.66
N THR A 33 7.37 9.14 0.54
CA THR A 33 8.01 9.25 -0.78
C THR A 33 6.98 9.48 -1.88
N VAL A 34 7.44 10.11 -2.95
CA VAL A 34 6.78 10.12 -4.25
C VAL A 34 7.77 9.53 -5.26
N LEU A 35 7.33 8.52 -6.01
CA LEU A 35 8.17 7.81 -6.97
C LEU A 35 7.42 7.67 -8.29
N VAL A 36 8.10 7.95 -9.41
CA VAL A 36 7.63 7.57 -10.75
C VAL A 36 8.49 6.43 -11.26
N SER A 37 7.85 5.42 -11.80
CA SER A 37 8.49 4.30 -12.49
C SER A 37 7.86 4.13 -13.87
N VAL A 38 8.70 3.88 -14.87
CA VAL A 38 8.28 3.62 -16.24
C VAL A 38 8.77 2.23 -16.60
N ALA A 39 7.83 1.37 -17.01
CA ALA A 39 8.12 0.05 -17.52
C ALA A 39 7.67 -0.03 -18.99
N GLU A 40 8.53 -0.52 -19.86
CA GLU A 40 8.18 -0.82 -21.26
C GLU A 40 7.73 -2.28 -21.38
N TYR A 41 6.62 -2.49 -22.06
CA TYR A 41 6.20 -3.83 -22.49
C TYR A 41 6.97 -4.18 -23.76
N SER A 42 7.95 -5.10 -23.70
CA SER A 42 8.63 -5.57 -24.90
C SER A 42 7.74 -6.56 -25.66
N GLY A 43 7.88 -6.59 -26.99
CA GLY A 43 7.05 -7.42 -27.89
C GLY A 43 7.18 -8.93 -27.69
N ASP A 44 8.07 -9.39 -26.82
CA ASP A 44 8.28 -10.77 -26.39
C ASP A 44 7.61 -11.10 -25.03
N GLY A 45 6.88 -10.15 -24.43
CA GLY A 45 6.27 -10.31 -23.10
C GLY A 45 7.24 -10.05 -21.94
N GLY A 46 8.49 -9.66 -22.23
CA GLY A 46 9.43 -9.15 -21.24
C GLY A 46 9.04 -7.76 -20.73
N LEU A 47 9.53 -7.41 -19.53
CA LEU A 47 9.40 -6.08 -18.97
C LEU A 47 10.79 -5.51 -18.76
N GLY A 48 11.20 -4.63 -19.67
CA GLY A 48 12.49 -3.96 -19.62
C GLY A 48 12.47 -2.81 -18.62
N TYR A 49 13.37 -2.83 -17.64
CA TYR A 49 13.62 -1.70 -16.75
C TYR A 49 14.87 -0.96 -17.25
N GLY A 50 14.69 0.20 -17.87
CA GLY A 50 15.77 1.10 -18.28
C GLY A 50 15.40 2.56 -17.99
N PRO A 51 16.32 3.52 -18.19
CA PRO A 51 16.04 4.95 -18.06
C PRO A 51 15.16 5.44 -19.23
N VAL A 52 14.01 4.82 -19.44
CA VAL A 52 13.07 5.17 -20.50
C VAL A 52 12.15 6.27 -19.99
N SER A 53 12.72 7.45 -19.81
CA SER A 53 11.92 8.66 -19.57
C SER A 53 11.24 9.14 -20.85
N PHE A 54 11.61 8.61 -22.02
CA PHE A 54 11.11 9.04 -23.32
C PHE A 54 10.51 7.89 -24.13
N SER A 55 9.39 8.15 -24.80
CA SER A 55 8.70 7.15 -25.61
C SER A 55 9.44 6.80 -26.90
N VAL A 56 9.24 5.56 -27.34
CA VAL A 56 9.50 5.08 -28.69
C VAL A 56 8.14 4.85 -29.37
N LYS A 57 7.98 5.34 -30.60
CA LYS A 57 6.76 5.15 -31.37
C LYS A 57 6.41 3.66 -31.53
N GLY A 58 5.16 3.31 -31.26
CA GLY A 58 4.63 1.96 -31.35
C GLY A 58 4.79 1.14 -30.07
N SER A 59 5.62 1.58 -29.12
CA SER A 59 5.81 0.89 -27.84
C SER A 59 4.68 1.19 -26.85
N SER A 60 4.43 0.24 -25.95
CA SER A 60 3.49 0.38 -24.85
C SER A 60 4.22 0.43 -23.52
N TYR A 61 3.71 1.26 -22.61
CA TYR A 61 4.34 1.55 -21.32
C TYR A 61 3.34 1.45 -20.19
N ARG A 62 3.81 1.00 -19.03
CA ARG A 62 3.14 1.17 -17.75
C ARG A 62 3.92 2.20 -16.93
N ILE A 63 3.32 3.37 -16.75
CA ILE A 63 3.83 4.40 -15.86
C ILE A 63 3.11 4.24 -14.53
N THR A 64 3.87 4.09 -13.45
CA THR A 64 3.33 4.00 -12.10
C THR A 64 3.89 5.15 -11.27
N MET A 65 3.01 6.02 -10.79
CA MET A 65 3.33 7.11 -9.87
C MET A 65 2.77 6.77 -8.49
N ASP A 66 3.67 6.59 -7.54
CA ASP A 66 3.34 6.20 -6.17
C ASP A 66 3.53 7.36 -5.22
N TYR A 67 2.57 7.54 -4.33
CA TYR A 67 2.74 8.22 -3.06
C TYR A 67 2.65 7.20 -1.94
N MET A 68 3.67 7.12 -1.10
CA MET A 68 3.70 6.14 0.00
C MET A 68 4.09 6.83 1.30
N LYS A 69 3.36 6.52 2.37
CA LYS A 69 3.77 6.77 3.76
C LYS A 69 4.04 5.41 4.41
N PHE A 70 5.29 5.16 4.79
CA PHE A 70 5.74 3.80 5.11
C PHE A 70 6.81 3.78 6.21
N ALA A 71 7.03 2.60 6.77
CA ALA A 71 8.20 2.26 7.55
C ALA A 71 9.04 1.23 6.77
N THR A 72 10.36 1.24 6.98
CA THR A 72 11.24 0.22 6.43
C THR A 72 11.57 -0.78 7.53
N LEU A 73 11.15 -2.03 7.33
CA LEU A 73 11.43 -3.14 8.23
C LEU A 73 12.50 -4.04 7.63
N ARG A 74 13.34 -4.61 8.51
CA ARG A 74 14.31 -5.64 8.14
C ARG A 74 13.61 -6.99 8.17
N GLU A 75 13.82 -7.80 7.14
CA GLU A 75 13.40 -9.20 7.13
C GLU A 75 14.60 -10.07 7.48
N ILE A 76 14.49 -10.86 8.54
CA ILE A 76 15.55 -11.72 9.05
C ILE A 76 15.05 -13.17 9.17
N THR A 77 15.93 -14.15 8.97
CA THR A 77 15.62 -15.57 9.23
C THR A 77 15.59 -15.86 10.74
N GLU A 78 15.14 -17.07 11.12
CA GLU A 78 15.21 -17.55 12.51
C GLU A 78 16.65 -17.57 13.05
N GLU A 79 17.63 -17.82 12.18
CA GLU A 79 19.07 -17.78 12.47
C GLU A 79 19.65 -16.34 12.47
N ARG A 80 18.80 -15.31 12.44
CA ARG A 80 19.17 -13.88 12.44
C ARG A 80 19.98 -13.44 11.22
N VAL A 81 19.83 -14.14 10.10
CA VAL A 81 20.44 -13.73 8.82
C VAL A 81 19.56 -12.69 8.16
N LEU A 82 20.12 -11.56 7.74
CA LEU A 82 19.39 -10.51 7.01
C LEU A 82 19.07 -10.98 5.59
N LEU A 83 17.79 -11.10 5.26
CA LEU A 83 17.31 -11.43 3.91
C LEU A 83 17.13 -10.18 3.05
N GLY A 84 16.74 -9.07 3.69
CA GLY A 84 16.48 -7.82 2.99
C GLY A 84 15.63 -6.85 3.80
N TYR A 85 14.97 -5.95 3.07
CA TYR A 85 14.09 -4.93 3.62
C TYR A 85 12.73 -4.97 2.95
N LYS A 86 11.68 -4.74 3.74
CA LYS A 86 10.32 -4.49 3.24
C LYS A 86 9.84 -3.10 3.64
N ARG A 87 9.11 -2.46 2.74
CA ARG A 87 8.37 -1.23 3.04
C ARG A 87 6.95 -1.62 3.38
N VAL A 88 6.51 -1.27 4.58
CA VAL A 88 5.14 -1.50 5.06
C VAL A 88 4.49 -0.15 5.29
N GLY A 89 3.32 0.09 4.71
CA GLY A 89 2.69 1.40 4.77
C GLY A 89 1.35 1.50 4.07
N VAL A 90 0.92 2.75 3.90
CA VAL A 90 -0.29 3.14 3.19
C VAL A 90 0.07 4.09 2.08
N GLY A 91 -0.77 4.20 1.06
CA GLY A 91 -0.45 5.06 -0.07
C GLY A 91 -1.49 5.13 -1.16
N LEU A 92 -1.06 5.75 -2.25
CA LEU A 92 -1.83 6.01 -3.45
C LEU A 92 -0.97 5.66 -4.66
N ARG A 93 -1.56 5.05 -5.67
CA ARG A 93 -0.85 4.63 -6.87
C ARG A 93 -1.65 5.03 -8.10
N ILE A 94 -1.08 5.88 -8.94
CA ILE A 94 -1.60 6.16 -10.27
C ILE A 94 -0.91 5.22 -11.25
N ILE A 95 -1.68 4.52 -12.06
CA ILE A 95 -1.20 3.66 -13.14
C ILE A 95 -1.71 4.24 -14.45
N ALA A 96 -0.81 4.64 -15.33
CA ALA A 96 -1.11 4.97 -16.71
C ALA A 96 -0.57 3.87 -17.62
N ASN A 97 -1.47 3.18 -18.32
CA ASN A 97 -1.08 2.26 -19.39
C ASN A 97 -1.26 3.00 -20.70
N VAL A 98 -0.17 3.20 -21.43
CA VAL A 98 -0.16 4.03 -22.64
C VAL A 98 0.52 3.33 -23.80
N THR A 99 0.06 3.64 -25.01
CA THR A 99 0.76 3.31 -26.26
C THR A 99 1.17 4.61 -26.92
N ALA A 100 2.46 4.72 -27.26
CA ALA A 100 3.02 5.91 -27.87
C ALA A 100 2.82 5.90 -29.39
N MET A 101 2.15 6.92 -29.92
CA MET A 101 1.97 7.13 -31.37
C MET A 101 3.13 7.92 -31.99
N GLU A 102 3.92 8.60 -31.15
CA GLU A 102 5.13 9.30 -31.51
C GLU A 102 6.27 9.00 -30.51
N SER A 103 7.51 9.20 -30.95
CA SER A 103 8.70 9.10 -30.10
C SER A 103 8.99 10.41 -29.37
N GLY A 104 9.79 10.36 -28.31
CA GLY A 104 10.30 11.54 -27.61
C GLY A 104 9.32 12.18 -26.62
N ILE A 105 8.21 11.51 -26.29
CA ILE A 105 7.29 11.99 -25.25
C ILE A 105 7.88 11.69 -23.89
N ASN A 106 7.95 12.69 -23.01
CA ASN A 106 8.37 12.48 -21.63
C ASN A 106 7.31 11.70 -20.84
N LEU A 107 7.66 10.49 -20.41
CA LEU A 107 6.82 9.56 -19.63
C LEU A 107 7.07 9.67 -18.11
N GLY A 108 8.06 10.45 -17.69
CA GLY A 108 8.39 10.65 -16.27
C GLY A 108 7.46 11.63 -15.54
N ASP A 109 6.52 12.26 -16.25
CA ASP A 109 5.65 13.31 -15.73
C ASP A 109 4.23 13.19 -16.29
N LEU A 110 3.22 13.20 -15.42
CA LEU A 110 1.81 13.08 -15.80
C LEU A 110 1.33 14.28 -16.62
N PHE A 111 1.84 15.49 -16.38
CA PHE A 111 1.43 16.65 -17.19
C PHE A 111 1.88 16.51 -18.64
N SER A 112 3.14 16.11 -18.84
CA SER A 112 3.70 15.81 -20.16
C SER A 112 2.91 14.72 -20.90
N ILE A 113 2.50 13.67 -20.18
CA ILE A 113 1.63 12.62 -20.74
C ILE A 113 0.26 13.18 -21.12
N GLY A 114 -0.34 14.03 -20.30
CA GLY A 114 -1.63 14.67 -20.59
C GLY A 114 -1.60 15.58 -21.82
N LEU A 115 -0.52 16.35 -21.98
CA LEU A 115 -0.30 17.18 -23.18
C LEU A 115 -0.12 16.30 -24.43
N ALA A 116 0.64 15.20 -24.32
CA ALA A 116 0.82 14.25 -25.41
C ALA A 116 -0.50 13.57 -25.80
N ALA A 117 -1.33 13.19 -24.84
CA ALA A 117 -2.66 12.63 -25.08
C ALA A 117 -3.58 13.63 -25.79
N LYS A 118 -3.60 14.90 -25.35
CA LYS A 118 -4.37 15.97 -26.03
C LYS A 118 -3.93 16.20 -27.47
N ALA A 119 -2.64 16.01 -27.76
CA ALA A 119 -2.08 16.10 -29.09
C ALA A 119 -2.20 14.80 -29.91
N ASN A 120 -2.94 13.79 -29.43
CA ASN A 120 -3.08 12.46 -30.04
C ASN A 120 -1.76 11.69 -30.23
N LYS A 121 -0.72 12.02 -29.45
CA LYS A 121 0.60 11.38 -29.51
C LYS A 121 0.72 10.17 -28.60
N ILE A 122 -0.21 10.01 -27.67
CA ILE A 122 -0.39 8.86 -26.79
C ILE A 122 -1.87 8.53 -26.72
N THR A 123 -2.17 7.24 -26.62
CA THR A 123 -3.48 6.73 -26.20
C THR A 123 -3.30 5.79 -25.01
N GLY A 124 -4.34 5.59 -24.22
CA GLY A 124 -4.25 4.75 -23.03
C GLY A 124 -5.34 5.00 -22.02
N ASN A 125 -5.15 4.41 -20.85
CA ASN A 125 -6.03 4.58 -19.70
C ASN A 125 -5.26 4.97 -18.44
N LEU A 126 -6.00 5.54 -17.49
CA LEU A 126 -5.52 5.93 -16.18
C LEU A 126 -6.34 5.22 -15.11
N MET A 127 -5.67 4.74 -14.07
CA MET A 127 -6.28 4.14 -12.88
C MET A 127 -5.64 4.76 -11.63
N LEU A 128 -6.45 4.97 -10.58
CA LEU A 128 -5.98 5.34 -9.25
C LEU A 128 -6.31 4.20 -8.28
N GLU A 129 -5.29 3.75 -7.55
CA GLU A 129 -5.39 2.73 -6.50
C GLU A 129 -5.13 3.37 -5.14
N VAL A 130 -5.91 2.95 -4.14
CA VAL A 130 -5.74 3.31 -2.74
C VAL A 130 -5.20 2.09 -2.00
N ILE A 131 -4.09 2.25 -1.30
CA ILE A 131 -3.40 1.16 -0.60
C ILE A 131 -3.54 1.38 0.90
N GLY A 132 -4.32 0.54 1.56
CA GLY A 132 -4.39 0.52 3.03
C GLY A 132 -5.08 1.72 3.69
N ILE A 133 -5.86 2.52 2.95
CA ILE A 133 -6.60 3.67 3.50
C ILE A 133 -8.09 3.39 3.36
N LYS A 134 -8.84 3.41 4.47
CA LYS A 134 -10.28 3.17 4.49
C LYS A 134 -11.00 4.34 5.12
N SER A 135 -11.83 5.02 4.32
CA SER A 135 -12.71 6.11 4.75
C SER A 135 -13.84 6.27 3.73
N LYS A 136 -15.03 6.68 4.21
CA LYS A 136 -16.18 6.95 3.33
C LYS A 136 -15.85 8.05 2.31
N ASP A 137 -15.13 9.07 2.76
CA ASP A 137 -14.73 10.20 1.92
C ASP A 137 -13.77 9.76 0.82
N VAL A 138 -12.85 8.84 1.13
CA VAL A 138 -11.90 8.28 0.17
C VAL A 138 -12.61 7.51 -0.94
N THR A 139 -13.63 6.71 -0.61
CA THR A 139 -14.43 6.00 -1.61
C THR A 139 -15.17 6.97 -2.55
N SER A 140 -15.66 8.10 -2.03
CA SER A 140 -16.45 9.05 -2.82
C SER A 140 -15.64 9.84 -3.87
N VAL A 141 -14.32 9.94 -3.69
CA VAL A 141 -13.43 10.73 -4.56
C VAL A 141 -12.57 9.87 -5.48
N LEU A 142 -12.63 8.54 -5.35
CA LEU A 142 -11.87 7.62 -6.20
C LEU A 142 -12.44 7.63 -7.63
N PRO A 143 -11.70 8.11 -8.63
CA PRO A 143 -12.20 8.14 -10.00
C PRO A 143 -12.29 6.73 -10.57
N LEU A 144 -13.28 6.51 -11.44
CA LEU A 144 -13.34 5.30 -12.25
C LEU A 144 -12.21 5.30 -13.29
N PRO A 145 -11.69 4.12 -13.68
CA PRO A 145 -10.75 4.02 -14.78
C PRO A 145 -11.31 4.70 -16.03
N SER A 146 -10.50 5.51 -16.69
CA SER A 146 -10.93 6.32 -17.83
C SER A 146 -9.78 6.55 -18.80
N GLU A 147 -10.12 6.93 -20.04
CA GLU A 147 -9.13 7.26 -21.05
C GLU A 147 -8.22 8.39 -20.60
N ILE A 148 -6.95 8.28 -20.98
CA ILE A 148 -5.96 9.27 -20.63
C ILE A 148 -6.16 10.55 -21.44
N ASN A 149 -6.37 11.66 -20.73
CA ASN A 149 -6.41 13.00 -21.29
C ASN A 149 -6.09 14.03 -20.18
N GLN A 150 -5.99 15.30 -20.56
CA GLN A 150 -5.68 16.38 -19.62
C GLN A 150 -6.65 16.45 -18.43
N SER A 151 -7.96 16.25 -18.67
CA SER A 151 -9.00 16.30 -17.64
C SER A 151 -8.93 15.12 -16.68
N THR A 152 -8.74 13.91 -17.21
CA THR A 152 -8.61 12.68 -16.41
C THR A 152 -7.39 12.77 -15.47
N ILE A 153 -6.26 13.28 -15.97
CA ILE A 153 -5.05 13.47 -15.18
C ILE A 153 -5.26 14.53 -14.08
N GLN A 154 -5.89 15.66 -14.41
CA GLN A 154 -6.24 16.67 -13.42
C GLN A 154 -7.16 16.12 -12.33
N SER A 155 -8.17 15.35 -12.72
CA SER A 155 -9.11 14.71 -11.79
C SER A 155 -8.40 13.70 -10.88
N ALA A 156 -7.49 12.89 -11.42
CA ALA A 156 -6.70 11.94 -10.63
C ALA A 156 -5.77 12.64 -9.62
N MET A 157 -5.11 13.73 -10.02
CA MET A 157 -4.26 14.50 -9.11
C MET A 157 -5.08 15.17 -7.99
N GLN A 158 -6.27 15.69 -8.30
CA GLN A 158 -7.17 16.26 -7.31
C GLN A 158 -7.69 15.21 -6.32
N ALA A 159 -8.08 14.03 -6.84
CA ALA A 159 -8.47 12.89 -6.00
C ALA A 159 -7.31 12.46 -5.09
N MET A 160 -6.10 12.37 -5.63
CA MET A 160 -4.90 12.01 -4.89
C MET A 160 -4.59 13.00 -3.76
N ALA A 161 -4.67 14.31 -4.04
CA ALA A 161 -4.48 15.35 -3.03
C ALA A 161 -5.54 15.26 -1.92
N THR A 162 -6.80 15.02 -2.30
CA THR A 162 -7.91 14.85 -1.36
C THR A 162 -7.71 13.61 -0.49
N ILE A 163 -7.42 12.45 -1.07
CA ILE A 163 -7.20 11.21 -0.32
C ILE A 163 -5.97 11.33 0.58
N LYS A 164 -4.90 11.99 0.10
CA LYS A 164 -3.70 12.25 0.91
C LYS A 164 -4.04 13.06 2.17
N SER A 165 -4.91 14.07 2.08
CA SER A 165 -5.34 14.82 3.29
C SER A 165 -6.15 13.94 4.24
N LYS A 166 -6.98 13.03 3.71
CA LYS A 166 -7.79 12.09 4.52
C LYS A 166 -6.97 11.14 5.39
N ILE A 167 -5.70 10.87 5.05
CA ILE A 167 -4.82 10.03 5.89
C ILE A 167 -4.77 10.52 7.34
N TYR A 168 -4.77 11.85 7.55
CA TYR A 168 -4.64 12.45 8.88
C TYR A 168 -5.98 12.72 9.57
N GLU A 169 -7.10 12.70 8.84
CA GLU A 169 -8.41 13.06 9.38
C GLU A 169 -9.01 12.03 10.34
N ASN A 170 -9.72 12.51 11.37
CA ASN A 170 -10.49 11.66 12.26
C ASN A 170 -11.55 10.87 11.47
N GLY A 171 -11.69 9.58 11.74
CA GLY A 171 -12.60 8.68 11.02
C GLY A 171 -11.99 7.93 9.83
N THR A 172 -10.73 8.20 9.48
CA THR A 172 -9.97 7.35 8.55
C THR A 172 -9.26 6.23 9.29
N GLU A 173 -9.50 5.00 8.87
CA GLU A 173 -8.80 3.80 9.33
C GLU A 173 -7.62 3.49 8.39
N LEU A 174 -6.48 3.11 8.97
CA LEU A 174 -5.27 2.76 8.24
C LEU A 174 -4.94 1.28 8.43
N TYR A 175 -4.66 0.60 7.33
CA TYR A 175 -4.30 -0.81 7.27
C TYR A 175 -2.98 -0.93 6.49
N PRO A 176 -1.81 -0.78 7.15
CA PRO A 176 -0.52 -0.86 6.48
C PRO A 176 -0.35 -2.20 5.74
N GLN A 177 0.16 -2.15 4.51
CA GLN A 177 0.41 -3.29 3.65
C GLN A 177 1.86 -3.31 3.17
N VAL A 178 2.36 -4.47 2.74
CA VAL A 178 3.68 -4.58 2.11
C VAL A 178 3.61 -3.89 0.74
N MET A 179 4.36 -2.79 0.57
CA MET A 179 4.35 -1.96 -0.63
C MET A 179 5.54 -2.24 -1.55
N ALA A 180 6.68 -2.61 -0.98
CA ALA A 180 7.89 -2.92 -1.71
C ALA A 180 8.80 -3.84 -0.91
N ILE A 181 9.63 -4.60 -1.60
CA ILE A 181 10.63 -5.49 -1.03
C ILE A 181 11.95 -5.31 -1.77
N LYS A 182 13.06 -5.33 -1.03
CA LYS A 182 14.42 -5.27 -1.56
C LYS A 182 15.25 -6.35 -0.88
N SER A 183 15.72 -7.34 -1.65
CA SER A 183 16.67 -8.34 -1.14
C SER A 183 18.06 -7.72 -0.96
N GLU A 184 18.85 -8.28 -0.07
CA GLU A 184 20.30 -8.00 -0.05
C GLU A 184 20.98 -8.57 -1.29
N GLU A 185 22.08 -7.93 -1.71
CA GLU A 185 22.85 -8.33 -2.89
C GLU A 185 23.49 -9.72 -2.65
N GLY A 186 23.33 -10.65 -3.62
CA GLY A 186 23.86 -12.02 -3.52
C GLY A 186 22.93 -13.06 -2.88
N GLN A 187 21.71 -12.69 -2.45
CA GLN A 187 20.67 -13.60 -1.97
C GLN A 187 19.67 -13.93 -3.10
N ASP A 188 19.14 -15.16 -3.12
CA ASP A 188 18.13 -15.58 -4.11
C ASP A 188 16.84 -14.78 -3.94
N ARG A 189 16.56 -13.93 -4.93
CA ARG A 189 15.38 -13.06 -4.98
C ARG A 189 14.07 -13.84 -4.89
N ASN A 190 14.04 -15.08 -5.38
CA ASN A 190 12.83 -15.89 -5.38
C ASN A 190 12.50 -16.41 -3.98
N ASN A 191 13.51 -16.84 -3.23
CA ASN A 191 13.35 -17.28 -1.83
C ASN A 191 12.93 -16.13 -0.90
N PHE A 192 13.45 -14.92 -1.13
CA PHE A 192 13.04 -13.76 -0.36
C PHE A 192 11.57 -13.38 -0.63
N ARG A 193 11.17 -13.36 -1.92
CA ARG A 193 9.77 -13.09 -2.31
C ARG A 193 8.80 -14.08 -1.69
N SER A 194 9.07 -15.38 -1.82
CA SER A 194 8.21 -16.43 -1.28
C SER A 194 8.10 -16.36 0.24
N THR A 195 9.19 -16.02 0.94
CA THR A 195 9.19 -15.85 2.40
C THR A 195 8.30 -14.67 2.82
N VAL A 196 8.46 -13.50 2.19
CA VAL A 196 7.64 -12.32 2.51
C VAL A 196 6.15 -12.58 2.20
N GLU A 197 5.85 -13.19 1.07
CA GLU A 197 4.48 -13.54 0.68
C GLU A 197 3.86 -14.55 1.67
N THR A 198 4.59 -15.63 2.02
CA THR A 198 4.13 -16.65 2.97
C THR A 198 3.89 -16.09 4.37
N ASN A 199 4.78 -15.21 4.84
CA ASN A 199 4.62 -14.53 6.13
C ASN A 199 3.37 -13.64 6.12
N ALA A 200 3.15 -12.86 5.07
CA ALA A 200 1.95 -12.03 4.93
C ALA A 200 0.64 -12.85 4.89
N TYR A 201 0.62 -13.99 4.17
CA TYR A 201 -0.54 -14.88 4.12
C TYR A 201 -0.82 -15.55 5.47
N THR A 202 0.21 -16.06 6.15
CA THR A 202 0.07 -16.73 7.46
C THR A 202 -0.44 -15.76 8.53
N GLU A 203 -0.03 -14.48 8.46
CA GLU A 203 -0.51 -13.43 9.35
C GLU A 203 -1.97 -13.05 9.10
N SER A 204 -2.40 -13.03 7.84
CA SER A 204 -3.81 -12.77 7.51
C SER A 204 -4.76 -13.86 8.01
N GLN A 205 -4.34 -15.14 7.99
CA GLN A 205 -5.16 -16.26 8.44
C GLN A 205 -5.29 -16.34 9.98
N LYS A 206 -4.23 -16.01 10.73
CA LYS A 206 -4.28 -15.95 12.21
C LYS A 206 -5.25 -14.88 12.76
N VAL A 207 -5.65 -13.93 11.94
CA VAL A 207 -6.56 -12.83 12.30
C VAL A 207 -8.02 -13.18 12.00
N MET A 208 -8.24 -14.17 11.11
CA MET A 208 -9.58 -14.66 10.74
C MET A 208 -10.07 -15.83 11.60
N GLU A 209 -9.24 -16.38 12.49
CA GLU A 209 -9.75 -17.27 13.53
C GLU A 209 -10.68 -16.46 14.46
N PRO A 210 -11.97 -16.84 14.60
CA PRO A 210 -12.84 -16.15 15.53
C PRO A 210 -12.24 -16.26 16.93
N MET A 211 -12.19 -15.14 17.66
CA MET A 211 -11.89 -15.15 19.09
C MET A 211 -12.66 -16.31 19.73
N SER A 212 -11.95 -17.34 20.18
CA SER A 212 -12.58 -18.53 20.73
C SER A 212 -13.48 -18.11 21.90
N THR A 213 -14.68 -18.68 21.92
CA THR A 213 -15.77 -18.43 22.87
C THR A 213 -15.42 -18.72 24.35
N ASP A 214 -14.18 -19.11 24.66
CA ASP A 214 -13.74 -19.43 26.02
C ASP A 214 -13.47 -18.18 26.88
N SER A 215 -13.25 -17.02 26.28
CA SER A 215 -13.05 -15.77 27.04
C SER A 215 -14.34 -15.16 27.61
N LEU A 216 -15.52 -15.68 27.25
CA LEU A 216 -16.82 -15.23 27.77
C LEU A 216 -17.33 -16.03 28.98
N ARG A 217 -16.61 -17.07 29.44
CA ARG A 217 -17.06 -17.94 30.54
C ARG A 217 -16.53 -17.59 31.94
N GLN A 218 -15.74 -16.52 32.12
CA GLN A 218 -15.25 -16.12 33.46
C GLN A 218 -15.92 -14.88 34.07
N LYS A 219 -17.05 -14.41 33.52
CA LYS A 219 -17.90 -13.42 34.20
C LYS A 219 -19.33 -13.93 34.38
N LYS A 220 -19.47 -15.12 34.98
CA LYS A 220 -20.75 -15.51 35.58
C LYS A 220 -20.83 -14.83 36.94
N ILE A 221 -21.47 -13.66 36.95
CA ILE A 221 -21.92 -12.97 38.15
C ILE A 221 -22.72 -13.99 38.97
N GLU A 222 -22.28 -14.27 40.19
CA GLU A 222 -23.01 -15.12 41.13
C GLU A 222 -24.41 -14.53 41.37
N PRO A 223 -25.49 -15.31 41.21
CA PRO A 223 -26.80 -14.85 41.63
C PRO A 223 -26.85 -14.83 43.17
N ARG A 224 -27.03 -13.64 43.74
CA ARG A 224 -27.51 -13.51 45.13
C ARG A 224 -28.85 -14.21 45.24
N SER A 225 -28.92 -15.29 46.02
CA SER A 225 -30.17 -15.97 46.37
C SER A 225 -30.99 -15.10 47.34
N PRO A 226 -32.26 -14.79 47.04
CA PRO A 226 -33.20 -14.24 48.00
C PRO A 226 -34.16 -15.33 48.50
N TYR A 227 -34.26 -15.46 49.83
CA TYR A 227 -35.23 -16.22 50.62
C TYR A 227 -35.00 -17.73 50.81
N GLU A 228 -34.66 -18.09 52.05
CA GLU A 228 -35.33 -19.18 52.75
C GLU A 228 -35.74 -18.72 54.16
N LYS A 229 -36.95 -19.11 54.55
CA LYS A 229 -37.77 -18.57 55.64
C LYS A 229 -37.51 -19.30 56.96
N LYS A 230 -37.84 -18.59 58.06
CA LYS A 230 -38.48 -19.04 59.31
C LYS A 230 -38.29 -20.50 59.74
N GLU A 231 -37.68 -20.68 60.91
CA GLU A 231 -38.37 -21.18 62.12
C GLU A 231 -37.91 -20.36 63.34
#